data_AF-A0A968JMQ7-F1
#
_entry.id   AF-A0A968JMQ7-F1
#
_cell.length_a   1.000
_cell.length_b   1.000
_cell.length_c   1.000
_cell.angle_alpha   90.00
_cell.angle_beta   90.00
_cell.angle_gamma   90.00
#
_symmetry.space_group_name_H-M   'P 1'
#
loop_
_entity.id
_entity.type
_entity.pdbx_description
1 polymer ?
#
loop_
_entity_poly.entity_id
_entity_poly.type
_entity_poly.pdbx_seq_one_letter_code
_entity_poly.pdbx_strand_id
1 'polypeptide(L)'
;MKLSFQNGIDTIPLVIYRDEINQNNIDYIDTAYKSDGEIYYLYSAVEQKYVVKAEYRTHESIVYAVDRTKINIKRVSEECSEECWVIEGGDMDARLKFDIP
;
A
#
# COMPACT_ATOMS: atom_id res chain seq x y z
N MET A 1 0.68 2.63 -4.18
CA MET A 1 1.47 2.35 -2.96
C MET A 1 2.93 2.65 -3.20
N LYS A 2 3.64 3.22 -2.23
CA LYS A 2 5.09 3.52 -2.29
C LYS A 2 5.89 2.46 -1.52
N LEU A 3 7.00 2.00 -2.10
CA LEU A 3 7.86 0.93 -1.57
C LEU A 3 9.35 1.32 -1.64
N SER A 4 10.19 0.66 -0.82
CA SER A 4 11.64 0.90 -0.80
C SER A 4 12.41 -0.32 -1.31
N PHE A 5 13.00 -0.23 -2.51
CA PHE A 5 13.89 -1.27 -3.04
C PHE A 5 15.36 -0.90 -2.76
N GLN A 6 15.85 -1.23 -1.56
CA GLN A 6 17.26 -1.05 -1.16
C GLN A 6 18.18 -2.12 -1.80
N ASN A 7 19.50 -1.97 -1.65
CA ASN A 7 20.46 -2.91 -2.20
C ASN A 7 20.24 -4.33 -1.66
N GLY A 8 20.14 -5.32 -2.56
CA GLY A 8 19.89 -6.71 -2.22
C GLY A 8 18.42 -7.08 -1.99
N ILE A 9 17.50 -6.11 -2.03
CA ILE A 9 16.05 -6.36 -1.96
C ILE A 9 15.46 -6.16 -3.35
N ASP A 10 15.24 -7.27 -4.06
CA ASP A 10 14.64 -7.26 -5.40
C ASP A 10 13.16 -7.58 -5.41
N THR A 11 12.64 -8.11 -4.29
CA THR A 11 11.22 -8.48 -4.12
C THR A 11 10.72 -8.12 -2.74
N ILE A 12 9.46 -7.69 -2.65
CA ILE A 12 8.78 -7.33 -1.40
C ILE A 12 7.45 -8.07 -1.37
N PRO A 13 7.29 -9.12 -0.54
CA PRO A 13 5.99 -9.73 -0.30
C PRO A 13 5.04 -8.75 0.39
N LEU A 14 3.81 -8.70 -0.10
CA LEU A 14 2.78 -7.77 0.32
C LEU A 14 1.53 -8.55 0.74
N VAL A 15 0.95 -8.14 1.86
CA VAL A 15 -0.42 -8.54 2.23
C VAL A 15 -1.23 -7.29 2.53
N ILE A 16 -2.35 -7.15 1.85
CA ILE A 16 -3.29 -6.05 2.04
C ILE A 16 -4.55 -6.62 2.69
N TYR A 17 -4.94 -6.02 3.80
CA TYR A 17 -6.11 -6.39 4.59
C TYR A 17 -7.18 -5.31 4.44
N ARG A 18 -8.45 -5.73 4.41
CA ARG A 18 -9.58 -4.83 4.67
C ARG A 18 -9.74 -4.69 6.18
N ASP A 19 -9.93 -3.46 6.63
CA ASP A 19 -10.09 -3.05 8.02
C ASP A 19 -8.87 -3.28 8.92
N GLU A 20 -8.66 -4.49 9.46
CA GLU A 20 -7.62 -4.78 10.46
C GLU A 20 -6.78 -6.03 10.13
N ILE A 21 -5.47 -5.97 10.40
CA ILE A 21 -4.52 -7.09 10.22
C ILE A 21 -4.98 -8.38 10.91
N ASN A 22 -5.59 -8.27 12.08
CA ASN A 22 -5.87 -9.42 12.95
C ASN A 22 -7.18 -10.16 12.58
N GLN A 23 -7.97 -9.62 11.66
CA GLN A 23 -9.29 -10.15 11.31
C GLN A 23 -9.25 -11.14 10.14
N ASN A 24 -8.07 -11.43 9.58
CA ASN A 24 -7.88 -12.35 8.45
C ASN A 24 -8.68 -11.97 7.18
N ASN A 25 -9.15 -10.72 7.09
CA ASN A 25 -9.86 -10.15 5.95
C ASN A 25 -8.84 -9.71 4.88
N ILE A 26 -8.20 -10.68 4.23
CA ILE A 26 -7.20 -10.42 3.20
C ILE A 26 -7.91 -9.95 1.91
N ASP A 27 -7.53 -8.78 1.42
CA ASP A 27 -7.95 -8.27 0.10
C ASP A 27 -7.03 -8.82 -1.00
N TYR A 28 -5.72 -8.72 -0.79
CA TYR A 28 -4.69 -9.12 -1.74
C TYR A 28 -3.47 -9.72 -1.05
N ILE A 29 -2.87 -10.71 -1.72
CA ILE A 29 -1.53 -11.22 -1.45
C ILE A 29 -0.78 -11.12 -2.76
N ASP A 30 0.34 -10.40 -2.77
CA ASP A 30 1.18 -10.29 -3.97
C ASP A 30 2.66 -10.09 -3.59
N THR A 31 3.52 -10.01 -4.59
CA THR A 31 4.93 -9.67 -4.45
C THR A 31 5.25 -8.54 -5.42
N ALA A 32 5.69 -7.39 -4.90
CA ALA A 32 6.22 -6.33 -5.74
C ALA A 32 7.67 -6.62 -6.11
N TYR A 33 8.03 -6.37 -7.37
CA TYR A 33 9.37 -6.58 -7.90
C TYR A 33 10.05 -5.23 -8.11
N LYS A 34 11.38 -5.19 -7.96
CA LYS A 34 12.16 -3.97 -8.21
C LYS A 34 11.98 -3.42 -9.63
N SER A 35 11.68 -4.31 -10.60
CA SER A 35 11.32 -3.94 -11.98
C SER A 35 10.06 -3.09 -12.09
N ASP A 36 9.18 -3.14 -11.08
CA ASP A 36 7.93 -2.37 -11.04
C ASP A 36 8.19 -0.91 -10.65
N GLY A 37 9.40 -0.59 -10.16
CA GLY A 37 9.79 0.73 -9.70
C GLY A 37 9.37 1.01 -8.26
N GLU A 38 9.45 2.28 -7.84
CA GLU A 38 9.15 2.69 -6.45
C GLU A 38 7.64 2.78 -6.14
N ILE A 39 6.80 2.73 -7.18
CA ILE A 39 5.35 2.85 -7.06
C ILE A 39 4.70 1.57 -7.57
N TYR A 40 4.04 0.86 -6.67
CA TYR A 40 3.24 -0.31 -6.98
C TYR A 40 1.75 0.05 -7.00
N TYR A 41 1.06 -0.33 -8.07
CA TYR A 41 -0.35 -0.02 -8.30
C TYR A 41 -1.23 -1.26 -8.15
N LEU A 42 -2.41 -1.06 -7.56
CA LEU A 42 -3.42 -2.10 -7.38
C LEU A 42 -4.82 -1.50 -7.46
N TYR A 43 -5.80 -2.31 -7.82
CA TYR A 43 -7.21 -1.94 -7.85
C TYR A 43 -7.91 -2.50 -6.62
N SER A 44 -8.52 -1.63 -5.82
CA SER A 44 -9.30 -2.00 -4.62
C SER A 44 -10.59 -1.20 -4.54
N ALA A 45 -11.55 -1.70 -3.77
CA ALA A 45 -12.82 -1.01 -3.56
C ALA A 45 -12.64 0.31 -2.80
N VAL A 46 -13.41 1.32 -3.18
CA VAL A 46 -13.46 2.63 -2.50
C VAL A 46 -14.38 2.57 -1.27
N GLU A 47 -14.29 3.58 -0.41
CA GLU A 47 -15.02 3.70 0.86
C GLU A 47 -14.65 2.64 1.91
N GLN A 48 -13.42 2.13 1.80
CA GLN A 48 -12.90 1.06 2.64
C GLN A 48 -11.61 1.48 3.37
N LYS A 49 -11.40 0.87 4.54
CA LYS A 49 -10.12 0.97 5.27
C LYS A 49 -9.23 -0.18 4.83
N TYR A 50 -7.97 0.13 4.59
CA TYR A 50 -6.96 -0.85 4.22
C TYR A 50 -5.77 -0.78 5.17
N VAL A 51 -5.20 -1.95 5.41
CA VAL A 51 -3.90 -2.08 6.06
C VAL A 51 -2.98 -2.83 5.15
N VAL A 52 -1.82 -2.26 4.87
CA VAL A 52 -0.76 -2.94 4.12
C VAL A 52 0.28 -3.43 5.09
N LYS A 53 0.73 -4.66 4.88
CA LYS A 53 1.94 -5.22 5.49
C LYS A 53 2.93 -5.58 4.38
N ALA A 54 4.07 -4.91 4.36
CA ALA A 54 5.20 -5.25 3.51
C ALA A 54 6.27 -5.99 4.32
N GLU A 55 6.76 -7.10 3.79
CA GLU A 55 7.84 -7.89 4.38
C GLU A 55 9.17 -7.60 3.68
N TYR A 56 10.14 -7.10 4.44
CA TYR A 56 11.50 -6.85 3.97
C TYR A 56 12.41 -7.90 4.59
N ARG A 57 13.02 -8.73 3.75
CA ARG A 57 13.98 -9.75 4.19
C ARG A 57 15.39 -9.24 3.95
N THR A 58 16.18 -9.16 5.01
CA THR A 58 17.63 -8.96 4.92
C THR A 58 18.36 -10.24 5.29
N HIS A 59 19.68 -10.25 5.17
CA HIS A 59 20.48 -11.43 5.48
C HIS A 59 20.34 -11.87 6.95
N GLU A 60 20.12 -10.92 7.86
CA GLU A 60 20.13 -11.15 9.30
C GLU A 60 18.74 -11.11 9.95
N SER A 61 17.72 -10.57 9.28
CA SER A 61 16.41 -10.37 9.90
C SER A 61 15.26 -10.19 8.90
N ILE A 62 14.03 -10.28 9.42
CA ILE A 62 12.80 -9.89 8.71
C ILE A 62 12.26 -8.63 9.38
N VAL A 63 12.02 -7.58 8.58
CA VAL A 63 11.44 -6.31 9.00
C VAL A 63 10.08 -6.13 8.34
N TYR A 64 9.11 -5.66 9.11
CA TYR A 64 7.75 -5.40 8.62
C TYR A 64 7.45 -3.90 8.61
N ALA A 65 7.07 -3.37 7.44
CA ALA A 65 6.48 -2.04 7.34
C ALA A 65 4.96 -2.18 7.25
N VAL A 66 4.24 -1.42 8.07
CA VAL A 66 2.77 -1.46 8.12
C VAL A 66 2.21 -0.05 7.96
N ASP A 67 1.32 0.13 7.00
CA ASP A 67 0.60 1.37 6.78
C ASP A 67 -0.91 1.14 6.88
N ARG A 68 -1.63 2.10 7.47
CA ARG A 68 -3.08 2.06 7.61
C ARG A 68 -3.67 3.27 6.90
N THR A 69 -4.37 3.03 5.81
CA THR A 69 -4.90 4.09 4.96
C THR A 69 -6.38 3.82 4.65
N LYS A 70 -7.19 4.88 4.74
CA LYS A 70 -8.62 4.81 4.38
C LYS A 70 -8.81 5.45 3.01
N ILE A 71 -9.29 4.67 2.05
CA ILE A 71 -9.64 5.14 0.72
C ILE A 71 -11.12 5.54 0.74
N ASN A 72 -11.42 6.80 0.47
CA ASN A 72 -12.79 7.30 0.32
C ASN A 72 -12.98 7.91 -1.07
N ILE A 73 -14.23 8.10 -1.47
CA ILE A 73 -14.58 8.96 -2.60
C ILE A 73 -15.44 10.12 -2.09
N LYS A 74 -15.21 11.29 -2.65
CA LYS A 74 -16.00 12.49 -2.38
C LYS A 74 -16.58 13.03 -3.68
N ARG A 75 -17.89 13.25 -3.70
CA ARG A 75 -18.55 13.97 -4.79
C ARG A 75 -18.20 15.45 -4.69
N VAL A 76 -17.65 16.02 -5.75
CA VAL A 76 -17.31 17.45 -5.87
C VAL A 76 -18.09 18.05 -7.03
N SER A 77 -19.42 18.12 -6.86
CA SER A 77 -20.30 18.69 -7.88
C SER A 77 -20.25 20.22 -7.96
N GLU A 78 -19.60 20.90 -7.02
CA GLU A 78 -19.49 22.37 -7.00
C GLU A 78 -18.25 22.90 -7.73
N GLU A 79 -17.24 22.05 -7.97
CA GLU A 79 -15.97 22.44 -8.59
C GLU A 79 -15.86 22.02 -10.06
N CYS A 80 -16.82 21.25 -10.56
CA CYS A 80 -16.85 20.75 -11.93
C CYS A 80 -18.25 20.98 -12.50
N SER A 81 -18.32 21.34 -13.78
CA SER A 81 -19.60 21.54 -14.49
C SER A 81 -20.40 20.24 -14.72
N GLU A 82 -19.90 19.09 -14.23
CA GLU A 82 -20.43 17.75 -14.40
C GLU A 82 -20.26 16.95 -13.08
N GLU A 83 -20.91 15.77 -12.96
CA GLU A 83 -20.74 14.91 -11.78
C GLU A 83 -19.29 14.40 -11.66
N CYS A 84 -18.53 14.98 -10.74
CA CYS A 84 -17.15 14.60 -10.48
C CYS A 84 -16.96 13.96 -9.10
N TRP A 85 -16.14 12.91 -9.10
CA TRP A 85 -15.77 12.15 -7.91
C TRP A 85 -14.26 12.23 -7.74
N VAL A 86 -13.80 12.57 -6.53
CA VAL A 86 -12.39 12.62 -6.16
C VAL A 86 -12.11 11.50 -5.17
N ILE A 87 -11.02 10.77 -5.38
CA ILE A 87 -10.54 9.77 -4.44
C ILE A 87 -9.72 10.47 -3.35
N GLU A 88 -10.09 10.27 -2.10
CA GLU A 88 -9.38 10.76 -0.93
C GLU A 88 -8.69 9.60 -0.21
N GLY A 89 -7.41 9.76 0.14
CA GLY A 89 -6.67 8.75 0.90
C GLY A 89 -6.31 7.47 0.13
N GLY A 90 -5.86 7.59 -1.13
CA GLY A 90 -5.43 6.45 -1.97
C GLY A 90 -3.95 6.05 -1.85
N ASP A 91 -3.14 6.88 -1.20
CA ASP A 91 -1.69 6.69 -1.14
C ASP A 91 -1.28 5.90 0.10
N MET A 92 -0.96 4.62 -0.09
CA MET A 92 -0.33 3.78 0.93
C MET A 92 1.20 3.94 0.89
N ASP A 93 1.83 4.11 2.04
CA ASP A 93 3.29 4.27 2.17
C ASP A 93 3.90 3.19 3.06
N ALA A 94 4.36 2.10 2.44
CA ALA A 94 5.01 0.99 3.14
C ALA A 94 6.54 1.02 2.97
N ARG A 95 7.12 2.21 2.74
CA ARG A 95 8.57 2.40 2.64
C ARG A 95 9.27 2.15 3.96
N LEU A 96 10.46 1.57 3.89
CA LEU A 96 11.41 1.61 5.00
C LEU A 96 11.87 3.06 5.19
N LYS A 97 11.72 3.57 6.42
CA LYS A 97 12.17 4.93 6.79
C LYS A 97 13.64 4.98 7.24
N PHE A 98 14.27 3.82 7.38
CA PHE A 98 15.67 3.67 7.76
C PHE A 98 16.33 2.61 6.88
N ASP A 99 17.62 2.79 6.60
CA ASP A 99 18.41 1.76 5.91
C ASP A 99 18.63 0.58 6.86
N ILE A 100 18.37 -0.62 6.35
CA ILE A 100 18.71 -1.85 7.05
C ILE A 100 20.16 -2.17 6.66
N PRO A 101 21.07 -2.37 7.64
CA PRO A 101 22.48 -2.65 7.37
C PRO A 101 22.69 -3.95 6.56
#